data_AF-A0A965RB22-F1
#
_entry.id   AF-A0A965RB22-F1
#
_cell.length_a   1.000
_cell.length_b   1.000
_cell.length_c   1.000
_cell.angle_alpha   90.00
_cell.angle_beta   90.00
_cell.angle_gamma   90.00
#
_symmetry.space_group_name_H-M   'P 1'
#
loop_
_entity.id
_entity.type
_entity.pdbx_description
1 polymer ?
#
loop_
_entity_poly.entity_id
_entity_poly.type
_entity_poly.pdbx_seq_one_letter_code
_entity_poly.pdbx_strand_id
1 'polypeptide(L)' 'ETVAGLGPAKRRALLQHFGGLQGVLKAGRMDLERAPGIGPALAQNLYDALHPGG' A
#
# COMPACT_ATOMS: atom_id res chain seq x y z
N GLU A 1 0.33 15.35 3.67
CA GLU A 1 0.20 14.41 2.54
C GLU A 1 0.15 12.96 3.04
N THR A 2 -1.04 12.40 3.19
CA THR A 2 -1.28 11.03 3.67
C THR A 2 -2.23 10.39 2.68
N VAL A 3 -1.85 9.25 2.07
CA VAL A 3 -2.69 8.52 1.11
C VAL A 3 -4.15 8.53 1.56
N ALA A 4 -5.01 9.25 0.84
CA ALA A 4 -6.40 9.45 1.23
C ALA A 4 -7.10 8.09 1.29
N GLY A 5 -7.56 7.71 2.48
CA GLY A 5 -8.22 6.41 2.72
C GLY A 5 -7.30 5.29 3.24
N LEU A 6 -6.01 5.54 3.44
CA LEU A 6 -5.09 4.61 4.12
C LEU A 6 -5.03 4.92 5.62
N GLY A 7 -6.03 4.43 6.35
CA GLY A 7 -6.06 4.52 7.81
C GLY A 7 -4.98 3.65 8.48
N PRO A 8 -4.72 3.87 9.79
CA PRO A 8 -3.73 3.11 10.55
C PRO A 8 -3.98 1.59 10.53
N ALA A 9 -5.25 1.17 10.50
CA ALA A 9 -5.63 -0.24 10.39
C ALA A 9 -5.14 -0.88 9.08
N LYS A 10 -5.34 -0.20 7.94
CA LYS A 10 -4.92 -0.69 6.62
C LYS A 10 -3.40 -0.71 6.47
N ARG A 11 -2.71 0.30 7.00
CA ARG A 11 -1.23 0.29 7.08
C ARG A 11 -0.73 -0.91 7.86
N ARG A 12 -1.33 -1.18 9.02
CA ARG A 12 -0.92 -2.32 9.85
C ARG A 12 -1.20 -3.65 9.16
N ALA A 13 -2.34 -3.78 8.48
CA ALA A 13 -2.68 -4.95 7.68
C ALA A 13 -1.70 -5.17 6.53
N LEU A 14 -1.31 -4.11 5.81
CA LEU A 14 -0.26 -4.16 4.79
C LEU A 14 1.08 -4.62 5.38
N LEU A 15 1.54 -3.99 6.47
CA LEU A 15 2.79 -4.38 7.12
C LEU A 15 2.77 -5.85 7.55
N GLN A 16 1.65 -6.35 8.07
CA GLN A 16 1.50 -7.76 8.44
C GLN A 16 1.45 -8.69 7.21
N HIS A 17 0.78 -8.28 6.14
CA HIS A 17 0.65 -9.06 4.91
C HIS A 17 1.99 -9.22 4.19
N PHE A 18 2.75 -8.14 4.11
CA PHE A 18 4.01 -8.06 3.38
C PHE A 18 5.26 -8.36 4.22
N GLY A 19 5.10 -8.58 5.54
CA GLY A 19 6.22 -8.82 6.45
C GLY A 19 7.05 -7.56 6.76
N GLY A 20 6.44 -6.38 6.67
CA GLY A 20 7.03 -5.10 7.07
C GLY A 20 7.08 -4.06 5.96
N LEU A 21 7.66 -2.90 6.27
CA LEU A 21 7.68 -1.75 5.36
C LEU A 21 8.45 -2.05 4.07
N GLN A 22 9.53 -2.83 4.17
CA GLN A 22 10.33 -3.27 3.03
C GLN A 22 9.53 -4.15 2.05
N GLY A 23 8.67 -5.03 2.57
CA GLY A 23 7.79 -5.83 1.72
C GLY A 23 6.75 -4.97 1.02
N VAL A 24 6.17 -3.98 1.72
CA VAL A 24 5.22 -3.03 1.14
C VAL A 24 5.88 -2.15 0.06
N LEU A 25 7.13 -1.72 0.27
CA LEU A 25 7.90 -0.93 -0.71
C LEU A 25 8.33 -1.75 -1.94
N LYS A 26 8.47 -3.07 -1.79
CA LYS A 26 8.73 -4.00 -2.91
C LYS A 26 7.44 -4.51 -3.56
N ALA A 27 6.29 -4.29 -2.91
CA ALA A 27 5.01 -4.74 -3.41
C ALA A 27 4.63 -3.95 -4.66
N GLY A 28 4.37 -4.65 -5.75
CA GLY A 28 3.78 -4.04 -6.94
C GLY A 28 2.37 -3.54 -6.65
N ARG A 29 1.88 -2.59 -7.45
CA ARG A 29 0.49 -2.12 -7.40
C ARG A 29 -0.52 -3.27 -7.28
N MET A 30 -0.36 -4.31 -8.10
CA MET A 30 -1.29 -5.45 -8.14
C MET A 30 -1.27 -6.29 -6.85
N ASP A 31 -0.16 -6.29 -6.12
CA ASP A 31 -0.05 -6.96 -4.83
C ASP A 31 -0.69 -6.09 -3.73
N LEU A 32 -0.47 -4.78 -3.78
CA LEU A 32 -1.17 -3.82 -2.93
C LEU A 32 -2.69 -3.92 -3.12
N GLU A 33 -3.19 -4.09 -4.35
CA GLU A 33 -4.62 -4.32 -4.66
C GLU A 33 -5.18 -5.61 -4.04
N ARG A 34 -4.32 -6.61 -3.80
CA ARG A 34 -4.72 -7.88 -3.17
C ARG A 34 -4.76 -7.80 -1.65
N ALA A 35 -4.18 -6.76 -1.06
CA ALA A 35 -4.19 -6.59 0.37
C ALA A 35 -5.60 -6.27 0.90
N PRO A 36 -5.97 -6.80 2.08
CA PRO A 36 -7.31 -6.62 2.63
C PRO A 36 -7.59 -5.14 2.95
N GLY A 37 -8.64 -4.59 2.32
CA GLY A 37 -9.06 -3.20 2.50
C GLY A 37 -8.35 -2.18 1.60
N ILE A 38 -7.52 -2.65 0.67
CA ILE A 38 -6.89 -1.85 -0.38
C ILE A 38 -7.60 -2.16 -1.70
N GLY A 39 -8.36 -1.19 -2.21
CA GLY A 39 -8.99 -1.28 -3.52
C GLY A 39 -8.08 -0.75 -4.64
N PRO A 40 -8.53 -0.83 -5.91
CA PRO A 40 -7.74 -0.41 -7.07
C PRO A 40 -7.28 1.05 -7.01
N ALA A 41 -8.16 1.97 -6.60
CA ALA A 41 -7.82 3.38 -6.45
C ALA A 41 -6.81 3.63 -5.31
N LEU A 42 -6.93 2.86 -4.23
CA LEU A 42 -6.08 3.00 -3.05
C LEU A 42 -4.70 2.43 -3.31
N ALA A 43 -4.62 1.29 -3.99
CA ALA A 43 -3.35 0.69 -4.40
C ALA A 43 -2.60 1.56 -5.40
N GLN A 44 -3.28 2.20 -6.35
CA GLN A 44 -2.68 3.18 -7.25
C GLN A 44 -2.03 4.32 -6.44
N ASN A 45 -2.78 4.94 -5.52
CA ASN A 45 -2.23 6.01 -4.66
C ASN A 45 -1.12 5.54 -3.73
N LEU A 46 -1.20 4.32 -3.20
CA LEU A 46 -0.11 3.76 -2.40
C LEU A 46 1.14 3.57 -3.25
N TYR A 47 1.00 2.97 -4.42
CA TYR A 47 2.09 2.71 -5.32
C TYR A 47 2.75 4.04 -5.74
N ASP A 48 1.96 5.03 -6.12
CA ASP A 48 2.43 6.38 -6.43
C ASP A 48 3.18 7.02 -5.25
N ALA A 49 2.61 6.96 -4.03
CA ALA A 49 3.24 7.49 -2.83
C ALA A 49 4.51 6.73 -2.39
N LEU A 50 4.63 5.45 -2.73
CA LEU A 50 5.80 4.60 -2.42
C LEU A 50 6.88 4.72 -3.52
N HIS A 51 6.49 5.04 -4.75
CA HIS A 51 7.35 5.21 -5.92
C HIS A 51 7.21 6.59 -6.58
N PRO A 52 7.49 7.70 -5.86
CA PRO A 52 7.28 9.07 -6.37
C PRO A 52 8.33 9.55 -7.40
N GLY A 53 9.10 8.66 -8.03
CA GLY A 53 10.26 9.02 -8.85
C GLY A 53 10.56 8.09 -10.02
N GLY A 54 9.53 7.45 -10.58
CA GLY A 54 9.60 6.76 -11.88
C GLY A 54 9.19 7.67 -13.03
#